data_AF-A0A0D2YHY9-F1
#
_entry.id   AF-A0A0D2YHY9-F1
#
_cell.length_a   1.000
_cell.length_b   1.000
_cell.length_c   1.000
_cell.angle_alpha   90.00
_cell.angle_beta   90.00
_cell.angle_gamma   90.00
#
_symmetry.space_group_name_H-M   'P 1'
#
loop_
_entity.id
_entity.type
_entity.pdbx_description
1 polymer ?
#
loop_
_entity_poly.entity_id
_entity_poly.type
_entity_poly.pdbx_seq_one_letter_code
_entity_poly.pdbx_strand_id
1 'polypeptide(L)'
;MGIDNIFTWLDTLPSQTSSSPLVSSQHRAKRIKLDQDQPVSVTRLPTPPLHDTDMSQSPNKRPRPSDEDDESQFWDQDLDETPRAPSFRQRLRQYQDAFPPSSPSRTSSVSRSSISNASSPTKQQRNAALLSTGYKHYTFVQNPDWQPEPLKRLKKKLEQINNGEKLIPMELKDQVADCSVGDAVFFDTAETTTSKTAWRYPDAYFVDEILDRAAVCLSENEGESSWNMEIHAPILKWVFPFRQSNLCQVRYCPSATIVPEFKPKNAPSQMVDFCIIARPQEETPEADAIEEICAFRPDKTINHTDWGNLAKDPIAISIETKKHGENWTKAIHQMGIWHAAQWRSLCFNIDGNDVSLSKITFLPGIIVQGHKWMFVATIYRLGRAKLFSEVAIGDTESKLGIFKLLVSLQCLRKWIEDEFWPAYKEDILGIPGLEGGDV
;
A
#
# COMPACT_ATOMS: atom_id res chain seq x y z
N MET A 1 -0.76 -43.46 3.68
CA MET A 1 -0.98 -43.61 2.22
C MET A 1 0.31 -43.17 1.55
N GLY A 2 1.06 -44.14 1.05
CA GLY A 2 2.48 -43.99 0.71
C GLY A 2 2.73 -43.33 -0.65
N ILE A 3 3.95 -42.83 -0.76
CA ILE A 3 4.57 -42.11 -1.90
C ILE A 3 4.62 -42.97 -3.18
N ASP A 4 4.30 -44.26 -3.09
CA ASP A 4 4.36 -45.23 -4.20
C ASP A 4 3.32 -45.04 -5.31
N ASN A 5 2.37 -44.10 -5.15
CA ASN A 5 1.29 -43.89 -6.11
C ASN A 5 1.58 -42.84 -7.19
N ILE A 6 2.69 -42.10 -7.07
CA ILE A 6 3.06 -41.06 -8.04
C ILE A 6 3.87 -41.63 -9.21
N PHE A 7 4.73 -42.62 -8.93
CA PHE A 7 5.59 -43.22 -9.95
C PHE A 7 4.81 -44.12 -10.90
N THR A 8 3.82 -44.85 -10.40
CA THR A 8 2.89 -45.65 -11.23
C THR A 8 2.01 -44.79 -12.15
N TRP A 9 1.72 -43.54 -11.77
CA TRP A 9 0.98 -42.62 -12.63
C TRP A 9 1.85 -42.06 -13.76
N LEU A 10 3.12 -41.72 -13.49
CA LEU A 10 4.05 -41.19 -14.49
C LEU A 10 4.33 -42.18 -15.64
N ASP A 11 4.33 -43.49 -15.35
CA ASP A 11 4.52 -44.54 -16.36
C ASP A 11 3.32 -44.75 -17.30
N THR A 12 2.17 -44.11 -17.01
CA THR A 12 0.97 -44.21 -17.88
C THR A 12 0.89 -43.15 -18.97
N LEU A 13 1.85 -42.22 -19.03
CA LEU A 13 1.88 -41.17 -20.04
C LEU A 13 2.58 -41.68 -21.33
N PRO A 14 1.94 -41.56 -22.51
CA PRO A 14 2.52 -42.05 -23.75
C PRO A 14 3.69 -41.19 -24.22
N SER A 15 4.85 -41.83 -24.40
CA SER A 15 6.08 -41.23 -24.93
C SER A 15 5.94 -40.86 -26.40
N GLN A 16 5.86 -39.57 -26.73
CA GLN A 16 6.00 -39.13 -28.11
C GLN A 16 7.46 -38.92 -28.48
N THR A 17 8.02 -39.90 -29.19
CA THR A 17 9.19 -39.72 -30.04
C THR A 17 8.89 -40.25 -31.43
N SER A 18 8.86 -39.37 -32.43
CA SER A 18 9.32 -39.73 -33.77
C SER A 18 9.68 -38.49 -34.57
N SER A 19 10.71 -38.68 -35.39
CA SER A 19 11.59 -37.71 -36.04
C SER A 19 11.30 -37.54 -37.54
N SER A 20 11.45 -36.29 -38.03
CA SER A 20 11.87 -35.85 -39.39
C SER A 20 10.89 -36.02 -40.58
N PRO A 21 10.97 -35.22 -41.68
CA PRO A 21 12.10 -34.40 -42.14
C PRO A 21 11.81 -32.94 -42.61
N LEU A 22 12.90 -32.22 -42.85
CA LEU A 22 13.03 -30.89 -43.49
C LEU A 22 12.37 -30.82 -44.88
N VAL A 23 11.57 -29.77 -45.12
CA VAL A 23 11.33 -29.21 -46.46
C VAL A 23 11.38 -27.68 -46.37
N SER A 24 12.26 -27.09 -47.19
CA SER A 24 12.43 -25.66 -47.37
C SER A 24 11.29 -25.05 -48.19
N SER A 25 10.70 -23.93 -47.74
CA SER A 25 10.08 -22.97 -48.65
C SER A 25 10.30 -21.54 -48.15
N GLN A 26 11.08 -20.80 -48.92
CA GLN A 26 11.32 -19.37 -48.77
C GLN A 26 10.06 -18.61 -49.19
N HIS A 27 9.51 -17.76 -48.31
CA HIS A 27 8.60 -16.69 -48.72
C HIS A 27 9.21 -15.32 -48.41
N ARG A 28 9.59 -14.68 -49.53
CA ARG A 28 10.28 -13.42 -49.72
C ARG A 28 9.38 -12.23 -49.37
N ALA A 29 9.86 -11.35 -48.48
CA ALA A 29 9.29 -10.03 -48.25
C ALA A 29 9.39 -9.17 -49.53
N LYS A 30 8.28 -8.56 -49.96
CA LYS A 30 8.24 -7.62 -51.08
C LYS A 30 8.35 -6.18 -50.57
N ARG A 31 9.54 -5.61 -50.79
CA ARG A 31 9.85 -4.18 -50.79
C ARG A 31 9.25 -3.54 -52.05
N ILE A 32 8.49 -2.46 -51.91
CA ILE A 32 8.20 -1.50 -52.99
C ILE A 32 8.75 -0.14 -52.54
N LYS A 33 9.49 0.50 -53.43
CA LYS A 33 10.17 1.80 -53.25
C LYS A 33 9.75 2.69 -54.42
N LEU A 34 9.39 3.95 -54.17
CA LEU A 34 9.47 5.02 -55.16
C LEU A 34 9.92 6.33 -54.48
N ASP A 35 10.92 6.96 -55.10
CA ASP A 35 11.58 8.28 -54.94
C ASP A 35 10.60 9.47 -55.09
N GLN A 36 10.88 10.78 -54.84
CA GLN A 36 11.91 11.64 -54.23
C GLN A 36 11.29 13.08 -54.17
N ASP A 37 11.77 13.94 -53.25
CA ASP A 37 11.82 15.44 -53.26
C ASP A 37 10.52 16.29 -53.42
N GLN A 38 10.24 17.43 -52.78
CA GLN A 38 10.83 18.33 -51.75
C GLN A 38 9.71 19.37 -51.32
N PRO A 39 9.93 20.34 -50.39
CA PRO A 39 8.95 20.81 -49.38
C PRO A 39 8.32 22.21 -49.62
N VAL A 40 7.11 22.51 -49.06
CA VAL A 40 6.67 23.89 -48.69
C VAL A 40 5.60 23.94 -47.58
N SER A 41 5.76 24.94 -46.71
CA SER A 41 5.04 25.54 -45.58
C SER A 41 3.49 25.72 -45.52
N VAL A 42 2.98 25.62 -44.28
CA VAL A 42 2.02 26.46 -43.51
C VAL A 42 0.76 27.06 -44.21
N THR A 43 -0.46 26.70 -43.77
CA THR A 43 -1.51 27.57 -43.14
C THR A 43 -2.96 27.00 -43.21
N ARG A 44 -3.66 27.13 -42.06
CA ARG A 44 -5.09 27.46 -41.80
C ARG A 44 -6.25 26.85 -42.63
N LEU A 45 -7.23 26.33 -41.88
CA LEU A 45 -8.64 26.08 -42.21
C LEU A 45 -9.33 27.23 -42.97
N PRO A 46 -10.37 26.91 -43.77
CA PRO A 46 -11.74 27.29 -43.35
C PRO A 46 -12.86 26.29 -43.73
N THR A 47 -13.97 26.33 -42.98
CA THR A 47 -15.33 25.80 -43.31
C THR A 47 -16.31 26.98 -43.41
N PRO A 48 -17.61 26.87 -43.79
CA PRO A 48 -18.40 25.89 -44.59
C PRO A 48 -19.28 26.60 -45.69
N PRO A 49 -20.32 25.99 -46.34
CA PRO A 49 -21.67 25.93 -45.71
C PRO A 49 -22.59 24.71 -46.04
N LEU A 50 -23.45 24.44 -45.04
CA LEU A 50 -24.86 23.99 -44.98
C LEU A 50 -25.57 23.27 -46.15
N HIS A 51 -26.22 22.14 -45.82
CA HIS A 51 -27.57 21.82 -46.32
C HIS A 51 -28.39 20.97 -45.32
N ASP A 52 -29.65 21.37 -45.14
CA ASP A 52 -30.70 20.76 -44.32
C ASP A 52 -31.05 19.32 -44.73
N THR A 53 -31.36 18.46 -43.76
CA THR A 53 -32.55 17.59 -43.82
C THR A 53 -32.95 17.07 -42.44
N ASP A 54 -34.22 17.31 -42.15
CA ASP A 54 -35.04 16.92 -41.01
C ASP A 54 -35.09 15.39 -40.81
N MET A 55 -35.23 14.92 -39.55
CA MET A 55 -36.19 13.88 -39.14
C MET A 55 -35.99 13.38 -37.70
N SER A 56 -37.08 13.52 -36.93
CA SER A 56 -37.59 12.70 -35.83
C SER A 56 -37.10 12.95 -34.38
N GLN A 57 -38.08 13.39 -33.58
CA GLN A 57 -38.06 13.66 -32.15
C GLN A 57 -38.41 12.40 -31.34
N SER A 58 -37.90 12.30 -30.11
CA SER A 58 -38.53 11.54 -29.01
C SER A 58 -38.12 12.14 -27.64
N PRO A 59 -39.00 12.09 -26.60
CA PRO A 59 -39.14 13.20 -25.65
C PRO A 59 -38.46 12.99 -24.30
N ASN A 60 -38.11 14.13 -23.69
CA ASN A 60 -37.56 14.33 -22.35
C ASN A 60 -38.42 13.71 -21.22
N LYS A 61 -37.77 12.99 -20.29
CA LYS A 61 -38.33 12.63 -18.96
C LYS A 61 -38.20 13.82 -18.00
N ARG A 62 -39.31 14.17 -17.34
CA ARG A 62 -39.40 15.20 -16.28
C ARG A 62 -38.84 14.67 -14.93
N PRO A 63 -38.25 15.51 -14.07
CA PRO A 63 -37.88 15.17 -12.70
C PRO A 63 -39.10 15.18 -11.77
N ARG A 64 -39.14 14.29 -10.77
CA ARG A 64 -40.10 14.29 -9.65
C ARG A 64 -39.43 14.77 -8.35
N PRO A 65 -40.20 15.32 -7.39
CA PRO A 65 -39.69 16.03 -6.23
C PRO A 65 -39.26 15.09 -5.08
N SER A 66 -38.57 15.69 -4.13
CA SER A 66 -38.04 15.12 -2.88
C SER A 66 -39.10 14.51 -1.97
N ASP A 67 -38.87 13.27 -1.56
CA ASP A 67 -39.38 12.71 -0.31
C ASP A 67 -38.18 12.12 0.45
N GLU A 68 -38.08 12.50 1.72
CA GLU A 68 -37.16 11.95 2.73
C GLU A 68 -37.65 10.53 3.08
N ASP A 69 -36.73 9.56 3.15
CA ASP A 69 -36.66 8.56 4.22
C ASP A 69 -35.41 7.67 4.06
N ASP A 70 -34.88 7.28 5.22
CA ASP A 70 -33.77 6.37 5.51
C ASP A 70 -33.56 5.25 4.48
N GLU A 71 -32.32 5.02 4.03
CA GLU A 71 -31.72 3.67 3.95
C GLU A 71 -30.19 3.73 3.80
N SER A 72 -29.56 2.76 4.45
CA SER A 72 -28.15 2.35 4.46
C SER A 72 -27.40 2.50 3.13
N GLN A 73 -26.36 3.34 3.11
CA GLN A 73 -25.48 3.52 1.95
C GLN A 73 -24.35 2.49 1.92
N PHE A 74 -24.56 1.49 1.08
CA PHE A 74 -23.56 0.66 0.42
C PHE A 74 -22.60 1.57 -0.36
N TRP A 75 -21.29 1.51 -0.08
CA TRP A 75 -20.27 2.30 -0.80
C TRP A 75 -19.66 1.47 -1.92
N ASP A 76 -19.50 2.13 -3.07
CA ASP A 76 -19.07 1.63 -4.38
C ASP A 76 -17.88 0.65 -4.33
N GLN A 77 -18.11 -0.48 -5.00
CA GLN A 77 -17.13 -1.50 -5.34
C GLN A 77 -16.23 -1.03 -6.50
N ASP A 78 -14.98 -1.41 -6.39
CA ASP A 78 -13.93 -1.27 -7.39
C ASP A 78 -14.36 -1.84 -8.75
N LEU A 79 -14.06 -1.12 -9.84
CA LEU A 79 -14.50 -1.42 -11.19
C LEU A 79 -13.63 -2.51 -11.82
N ASP A 80 -13.89 -3.78 -11.47
CA ASP A 80 -13.42 -4.91 -12.30
C ASP A 80 -14.20 -6.22 -12.08
N GLU A 81 -15.53 -6.20 -12.21
CA GLU A 81 -16.34 -7.43 -12.28
C GLU A 81 -17.21 -7.52 -13.54
N THR A 82 -17.03 -8.63 -14.26
CA THR A 82 -17.78 -9.10 -15.45
C THR A 82 -19.31 -9.15 -15.23
N PRO A 83 -20.13 -8.79 -16.23
CA PRO A 83 -21.56 -8.53 -16.02
C PRO A 83 -22.41 -9.81 -15.91
N ARG A 84 -23.26 -9.88 -14.88
CA ARG A 84 -24.43 -10.78 -14.81
C ARG A 84 -25.72 -9.97 -15.06
N ALA A 85 -26.64 -10.54 -15.85
CA ALA A 85 -27.86 -9.88 -16.31
C ALA A 85 -28.95 -9.77 -15.21
N PRO A 86 -29.70 -8.65 -15.11
CA PRO A 86 -30.80 -8.53 -14.17
C PRO A 86 -32.14 -9.00 -14.77
N SER A 87 -32.92 -9.68 -13.94
CA SER A 87 -34.25 -10.21 -14.22
C SER A 87 -35.34 -9.14 -14.08
N PHE A 88 -36.22 -9.12 -15.08
CA PHE A 88 -37.31 -8.16 -15.30
C PHE A 88 -38.59 -8.51 -14.51
N ARG A 89 -39.12 -7.59 -13.69
CA ARG A 89 -40.55 -7.58 -13.29
C ARG A 89 -41.11 -6.15 -13.08
N GLN A 90 -41.69 -5.62 -14.16
CA GLN A 90 -43.11 -5.20 -14.29
C GLN A 90 -43.80 -4.42 -13.13
N ARG A 91 -44.26 -3.17 -13.38
CA ARG A 91 -45.66 -2.83 -13.78
C ARG A 91 -45.96 -1.33 -13.83
N LEU A 92 -46.71 -0.98 -14.88
CA LEU A 92 -47.38 0.29 -15.20
C LEU A 92 -48.62 0.57 -14.31
N ARG A 93 -48.98 1.85 -14.16
CA ARG A 93 -50.32 2.46 -14.46
C ARG A 93 -50.25 4.01 -14.44
N GLN A 94 -50.59 4.68 -15.55
CA GLN A 94 -51.81 5.49 -15.85
C GLN A 94 -52.04 6.75 -14.99
N TYR A 95 -52.66 7.86 -15.41
CA TYR A 95 -52.75 8.75 -16.61
C TYR A 95 -53.68 9.92 -16.16
N GLN A 96 -53.76 11.04 -16.92
CA GLN A 96 -54.68 12.22 -16.84
C GLN A 96 -54.16 13.44 -16.03
N ASP A 97 -54.36 14.72 -16.42
CA ASP A 97 -54.76 15.43 -17.65
C ASP A 97 -54.47 16.95 -17.46
N ALA A 98 -54.51 17.71 -18.57
CA ALA A 98 -54.74 19.18 -18.72
C ALA A 98 -53.55 20.19 -18.84
N PHE A 99 -53.65 21.03 -19.89
CA PHE A 99 -52.81 22.18 -20.32
C PHE A 99 -53.54 23.54 -20.05
N PRO A 100 -53.03 24.74 -20.45
CA PRO A 100 -51.97 25.60 -19.87
C PRO A 100 -52.50 27.06 -19.62
N PRO A 101 -51.68 28.11 -19.32
CA PRO A 101 -51.01 28.89 -20.39
C PRO A 101 -49.65 29.60 -20.06
N SER A 102 -48.80 29.72 -21.10
CA SER A 102 -47.96 30.86 -21.56
C SER A 102 -46.79 31.52 -20.75
N SER A 103 -45.55 31.24 -21.21
CA SER A 103 -44.38 32.15 -21.53
C SER A 103 -43.54 32.85 -20.43
N PRO A 104 -42.27 33.29 -20.68
CA PRO A 104 -41.22 32.79 -21.61
C PRO A 104 -39.79 32.61 -20.97
N SER A 105 -39.02 31.71 -21.60
CA SER A 105 -37.56 31.68 -21.84
C SER A 105 -36.54 32.28 -20.85
N ARG A 106 -35.65 31.41 -20.32
CA ARG A 106 -34.20 31.64 -20.16
C ARG A 106 -33.49 30.36 -19.68
N THR A 107 -33.00 29.55 -20.61
CA THR A 107 -32.21 28.36 -20.26
C THR A 107 -30.77 28.56 -20.74
N SER A 108 -29.91 28.99 -19.83
CA SER A 108 -28.47 28.81 -19.97
C SER A 108 -28.14 27.34 -19.74
N SER A 109 -27.63 26.67 -20.78
CA SER A 109 -27.05 25.32 -20.69
C SER A 109 -25.78 25.36 -19.85
N VAL A 110 -25.91 25.21 -18.53
CA VAL A 110 -24.77 24.90 -17.67
C VAL A 110 -24.54 23.40 -17.77
N SER A 111 -23.48 23.02 -18.48
CA SER A 111 -22.92 21.67 -18.47
C SER A 111 -22.66 21.28 -17.02
N ARG A 112 -23.53 20.43 -16.47
CA ARG A 112 -23.35 19.87 -15.13
C ARG A 112 -22.22 18.86 -15.24
N SER A 113 -21.02 19.26 -14.84
CA SER A 113 -19.98 18.30 -14.46
C SER A 113 -20.60 17.37 -13.41
N SER A 114 -20.33 16.07 -13.54
CA SER A 114 -20.66 15.10 -12.50
C SER A 114 -20.02 15.55 -11.20
N ILE A 115 -20.82 16.12 -10.30
CA ILE A 115 -20.42 16.40 -8.92
C ILE A 115 -20.17 15.04 -8.29
N SER A 116 -18.90 14.62 -8.26
CA SER A 116 -18.48 13.58 -7.35
C SER A 116 -18.70 14.15 -5.94
N ASN A 117 -19.71 13.63 -5.24
CA ASN A 117 -19.95 13.97 -3.83
C ASN A 117 -18.83 13.47 -2.89
N ALA A 118 -17.78 12.86 -3.44
CA ALA A 118 -16.58 12.48 -2.71
C ALA A 118 -15.79 13.72 -2.29
N SER A 119 -15.65 13.89 -0.97
CA SER A 119 -14.76 14.90 -0.39
C SER A 119 -13.32 14.72 -0.91
N SER A 120 -12.67 15.79 -1.36
CA SER A 120 -11.26 15.74 -1.76
C SER A 120 -10.34 15.30 -0.59
N PRO A 121 -9.18 14.67 -0.87
CA PRO A 121 -8.25 14.20 0.17
C PRO A 121 -7.84 15.30 1.16
N THR A 122 -7.58 16.51 0.67
CA THR A 122 -7.25 17.67 1.51
C THR A 122 -8.38 18.03 2.47
N LYS A 123 -9.64 17.97 2.02
CA LYS A 123 -10.81 18.21 2.88
C LYS A 123 -10.96 17.10 3.93
N GLN A 124 -10.71 15.84 3.56
CA GLN A 124 -10.74 14.72 4.51
C GLN A 124 -9.66 14.85 5.59
N GLN A 125 -8.42 15.21 5.21
CA GLN A 125 -7.32 15.45 6.15
C GLN A 125 -7.61 16.62 7.09
N ARG A 126 -8.19 17.72 6.58
CA ARG A 126 -8.63 18.84 7.43
C ARG A 126 -9.69 18.42 8.45
N ASN A 127 -10.67 17.62 8.02
CA ASN A 127 -11.71 17.11 8.92
C ASN A 127 -11.12 16.18 9.99
N ALA A 128 -10.23 15.26 9.60
CA ALA A 128 -9.53 14.38 10.52
C ALA A 128 -8.72 15.16 11.58
N ALA A 129 -8.11 16.28 11.19
CA ALA A 129 -7.35 17.14 12.10
C ALA A 129 -8.20 17.82 13.18
N LEU A 130 -9.50 18.01 12.94
CA LEU A 130 -10.43 18.61 13.90
C LEU A 130 -10.99 17.57 14.88
N LEU A 131 -11.12 16.31 14.46
CA LEU A 131 -11.63 15.22 15.29
C LEU A 131 -10.66 14.85 16.42
N SER A 132 -11.19 14.63 17.62
CA SER A 132 -10.39 14.16 18.76
C SER A 132 -9.79 12.78 18.51
N THR A 133 -10.56 11.91 17.86
CA THR A 133 -10.19 10.53 17.51
C THR A 133 -9.45 10.39 16.18
N GLY A 134 -9.25 11.50 15.46
CA GLY A 134 -8.52 11.52 14.18
C GLY A 134 -7.00 11.69 14.34
N TYR A 135 -6.37 12.31 13.35
CA TYR A 135 -4.92 12.57 13.34
C TYR A 135 -4.61 13.98 12.86
N LYS A 136 -3.41 14.48 13.20
CA LYS A 136 -2.83 15.69 12.59
C LYS A 136 -1.53 15.33 11.87
N HIS A 137 -1.30 15.93 10.72
CA HIS A 137 -0.12 15.70 9.88
C HIS A 137 0.92 16.81 10.06
N TYR A 138 2.19 16.41 10.08
CA TYR A 138 3.37 17.25 10.19
C TYR A 138 4.50 16.68 9.32
N THR A 139 5.49 17.49 8.98
CA THR A 139 6.78 16.99 8.50
C THR A 139 7.72 16.71 9.67
N PHE A 140 8.72 15.85 9.49
CA PHE A 140 9.70 15.56 10.56
C PHE A 140 10.53 16.77 11.01
N VAL A 141 10.54 17.88 10.25
CA VAL A 141 11.22 19.12 10.65
C VAL A 141 10.38 19.93 11.64
N GLN A 142 9.06 19.73 11.65
CA GLN A 142 8.16 20.44 12.53
C GLN A 142 8.13 19.79 13.91
N ASN A 143 8.14 20.62 14.96
CA ASN A 143 8.04 20.19 16.37
C ASN A 143 9.03 19.06 16.73
N PRO A 144 10.35 19.25 16.55
CA PRO A 144 11.36 18.21 16.81
C PRO A 144 11.30 17.71 18.26
N ASP A 145 10.92 18.56 19.21
CA ASP A 145 10.79 18.20 20.64
C ASP A 145 9.61 17.26 20.94
N TRP A 146 8.68 17.08 19.99
CA TRP A 146 7.57 16.12 20.17
C TRP A 146 7.98 14.69 19.81
N GLN A 147 9.03 14.52 19.00
CA GLN A 147 9.45 13.21 18.54
C GLN A 147 10.21 12.50 19.68
N PRO A 148 9.83 11.26 20.04
CA PRO A 148 10.52 10.53 21.09
C PRO A 148 11.93 10.14 20.62
N GLU A 149 12.87 9.99 21.58
CA GLU A 149 14.26 9.65 21.26
C GLU A 149 14.42 8.35 20.45
N PRO A 150 13.68 7.25 20.72
CA PRO A 150 13.64 6.08 19.84
C PRO A 150 13.34 6.41 18.36
N LEU A 151 12.35 7.27 18.09
CA LEU A 151 12.01 7.68 16.73
C LEU A 151 13.13 8.50 16.09
N LYS A 152 13.73 9.44 16.82
CA LYS A 152 14.86 10.25 16.31
C LYS A 152 16.06 9.37 15.95
N ARG A 153 16.39 8.38 16.80
CA ARG A 153 17.48 7.43 16.54
C ARG A 153 17.21 6.59 15.30
N LEU A 154 16.01 6.01 15.18
CA LEU A 154 15.63 5.21 14.02
C LEU A 154 15.66 6.04 12.73
N LYS A 155 15.05 7.23 12.75
CA LYS A 155 15.08 8.18 11.64
C LYS A 155 16.51 8.49 11.19
N LYS A 156 17.40 8.82 12.12
CA LYS A 156 18.80 9.12 11.80
C LYS A 156 19.51 7.94 11.13
N LYS A 157 19.28 6.70 11.61
CA LYS A 157 19.83 5.49 10.97
C LYS A 157 19.31 5.32 9.55
N LEU A 158 18.01 5.50 9.32
CA LEU A 158 17.40 5.42 8.00
C LEU A 158 17.95 6.50 7.05
N GLU A 159 18.14 7.73 7.53
CA GLU A 159 18.75 8.82 6.76
C GLU A 159 20.21 8.50 6.38
N GLN A 160 21.00 7.94 7.29
CA GLN A 160 22.38 7.50 7.02
C GLN A 160 22.42 6.40 5.94
N ILE A 161 21.54 5.41 6.04
CA ILE A 161 21.39 4.35 5.03
C ILE A 161 21.00 4.96 3.68
N ASN A 162 20.03 5.86 3.66
CA ASN A 162 19.56 6.51 2.44
C ASN A 162 20.61 7.43 1.80
N ASN A 163 21.48 8.06 2.60
CA ASN A 163 22.64 8.80 2.10
C ASN A 163 23.68 7.87 1.45
N GLY A 164 23.63 6.57 1.74
CA GLY A 164 24.54 5.56 1.21
C GLY A 164 25.89 5.53 1.92
N GLU A 165 26.01 6.07 3.14
CA GLU A 165 27.27 6.12 3.88
C GLU A 165 27.68 4.70 4.33
N LYS A 166 28.81 4.16 3.82
CA LYS A 166 29.34 2.83 4.19
C LYS A 166 28.26 1.74 4.17
N LEU A 167 27.51 1.70 3.07
CA LEU A 167 26.33 0.86 2.91
C LEU A 167 26.64 -0.52 2.35
N ILE A 168 27.59 -0.62 1.41
CA ILE A 168 27.83 -1.82 0.60
C ILE A 168 29.24 -2.37 0.89
N PRO A 169 29.40 -3.67 1.19
CA PRO A 169 30.72 -4.28 1.32
C PRO A 169 31.51 -4.16 0.02
N MET A 170 32.82 -3.95 0.11
CA MET A 170 33.69 -3.82 -1.07
C MET A 170 33.60 -5.00 -2.04
N GLU A 171 33.27 -6.20 -1.54
CA GLU A 171 33.10 -7.42 -2.33
C GLU A 171 31.90 -7.36 -3.29
N LEU A 172 30.96 -6.44 -3.06
CA LEU A 172 29.78 -6.23 -3.92
C LEU A 172 29.94 -5.02 -4.86
N LYS A 173 31.13 -4.41 -4.92
CA LYS A 173 31.39 -3.23 -5.75
C LYS A 173 31.02 -3.47 -7.22
N ASP A 174 31.33 -4.65 -7.75
CA ASP A 174 31.05 -4.99 -9.14
C ASP A 174 29.54 -5.05 -9.45
N GLN A 175 28.69 -5.42 -8.48
CA GLN A 175 27.23 -5.49 -8.70
C GLN A 175 26.59 -4.11 -8.88
N VAL A 176 27.25 -3.06 -8.40
CA VAL A 176 26.82 -1.67 -8.52
C VAL A 176 27.77 -0.84 -9.39
N ALA A 177 28.65 -1.47 -10.16
CA ALA A 177 29.62 -0.78 -11.02
C ALA A 177 28.95 0.10 -12.09
N ASP A 178 27.77 -0.30 -12.56
CA ASP A 178 26.96 0.47 -13.51
C ASP A 178 26.29 1.69 -12.86
N CYS A 179 26.29 1.78 -11.53
CA CYS A 179 25.82 2.95 -10.82
C CYS A 179 26.98 3.95 -10.69
N SER A 180 26.75 5.22 -11.05
CA SER A 180 27.72 6.30 -10.82
C SER A 180 27.85 6.64 -9.32
N VAL A 181 28.49 5.75 -8.54
CA VAL A 181 28.62 5.84 -7.09
C VAL A 181 30.06 6.09 -6.67
N GLY A 182 30.26 6.97 -5.70
CA GLY A 182 31.58 7.27 -5.14
C GLY A 182 32.05 6.19 -4.16
N ASP A 183 33.36 6.13 -3.92
CA ASP A 183 33.96 5.12 -3.03
C ASP A 183 33.45 5.16 -1.58
N ALA A 184 32.90 6.31 -1.14
CA ALA A 184 32.32 6.48 0.20
C ALA A 184 31.08 5.60 0.48
N VAL A 185 30.48 5.02 -0.56
CA VAL A 185 29.37 4.06 -0.42
C VAL A 185 29.85 2.71 0.10
N PHE A 186 31.12 2.38 -0.14
CA PHE A 186 31.67 1.09 0.20
C PHE A 186 32.34 1.08 1.57
N PHE A 187 32.40 -0.10 2.18
CA PHE A 187 33.16 -0.33 3.40
C PHE A 187 33.92 -1.65 3.33
N ASP A 188 35.05 -1.72 4.04
CA ASP A 188 35.82 -2.96 4.16
C ASP A 188 35.25 -3.83 5.29
N THR A 189 34.86 -5.06 4.94
CA THR A 189 34.37 -6.05 5.88
C THR A 189 35.41 -6.39 6.95
N ALA A 190 36.70 -6.40 6.61
CA ALA A 190 37.80 -6.69 7.53
C ALA A 190 38.01 -5.59 8.58
N GLU A 191 37.81 -4.33 8.22
CA GLU A 191 37.93 -3.18 9.14
C GLU A 191 36.71 -3.01 10.05
N THR A 192 35.58 -3.65 9.71
CA THR A 192 34.29 -3.51 10.40
C THR A 192 34.07 -4.60 11.46
N THR A 193 35.15 -5.16 12.02
CA THR A 193 35.09 -6.19 13.09
C THR A 193 34.46 -5.69 14.40
N THR A 194 34.10 -4.40 14.49
CA THR A 194 33.62 -3.75 15.72
C THR A 194 32.12 -3.36 15.69
N SER A 195 31.38 -3.56 14.60
CA SER A 195 29.96 -3.16 14.51
C SER A 195 29.00 -4.34 14.34
N LYS A 196 28.13 -4.54 15.35
CA LYS A 196 27.22 -5.69 15.61
C LYS A 196 26.08 -5.91 14.60
N THR A 197 26.14 -5.41 13.35
CA THR A 197 25.06 -5.65 12.37
C THR A 197 25.59 -6.01 11.00
N ALA A 198 25.78 -7.30 10.76
CA ALA A 198 25.87 -7.83 9.41
C ALA A 198 24.49 -7.70 8.74
N TRP A 199 24.41 -6.90 7.68
CA TRP A 199 23.25 -6.89 6.78
C TRP A 199 23.34 -8.06 5.82
N ARG A 200 22.20 -8.62 5.43
CA ARG A 200 22.12 -9.52 4.29
C ARG A 200 22.11 -8.69 3.02
N TYR A 201 22.76 -9.17 1.98
CA TYR A 201 22.76 -8.57 0.64
C TYR A 201 22.24 -9.60 -0.38
N PRO A 202 21.44 -9.17 -1.37
CA PRO A 202 20.97 -10.05 -2.45
C PRO A 202 22.11 -10.38 -3.42
N ASP A 203 21.88 -11.36 -4.28
CA ASP A 203 22.68 -11.53 -5.49
C ASP A 203 22.28 -10.50 -6.56
N ALA A 204 23.12 -10.37 -7.59
CA ALA A 204 22.88 -9.44 -8.68
C ALA A 204 21.59 -9.75 -9.46
N TYR A 205 21.25 -11.04 -9.60
CA TYR A 205 20.06 -11.48 -10.33
C TYR A 205 18.78 -10.90 -9.70
N PHE A 206 18.64 -11.00 -8.38
CA PHE A 206 17.48 -10.44 -7.67
C PHE A 206 17.39 -8.91 -7.85
N VAL A 207 18.53 -8.20 -7.80
CA VAL A 207 18.55 -6.74 -7.95
C VAL A 207 18.15 -6.34 -9.36
N ASP A 208 18.72 -7.00 -10.37
CA ASP A 208 18.43 -6.74 -11.78
C ASP A 208 16.97 -7.08 -12.12
N GLU A 209 16.43 -8.19 -11.59
CA GLU A 209 15.03 -8.59 -11.77
C GLU A 209 14.05 -7.54 -11.22
N ILE A 210 14.30 -7.03 -10.00
CA ILE A 210 13.48 -5.97 -9.39
C ILE A 210 13.57 -4.68 -10.22
N LEU A 211 14.77 -4.30 -10.65
CA LEU A 211 15.01 -3.08 -11.42
C LEU A 211 14.26 -3.13 -12.77
N ASP A 212 14.46 -4.21 -13.52
CA ASP A 212 13.84 -4.41 -14.84
C ASP A 212 12.32 -4.47 -14.71
N ARG A 213 11.80 -5.23 -13.74
CA ARG A 213 10.36 -5.37 -13.56
C ARG A 213 9.72 -4.04 -13.13
N ALA A 214 10.37 -3.27 -12.27
CA ALA A 214 9.86 -1.96 -11.85
C ALA A 214 9.82 -0.98 -13.03
N ALA A 215 10.84 -1.02 -13.90
CA ALA A 215 10.87 -0.21 -15.12
C ALA A 215 9.73 -0.59 -16.09
N VAL A 216 9.48 -1.90 -16.27
CA VAL A 216 8.35 -2.40 -17.08
C VAL A 216 7.03 -1.91 -16.50
N CYS A 217 6.78 -2.13 -15.21
CA CYS A 217 5.54 -1.70 -14.55
C CYS A 217 5.27 -0.20 -14.70
N LEU A 218 6.32 0.64 -14.65
CA LEU A 218 6.16 2.06 -14.91
C LEU A 218 5.85 2.34 -16.39
N SER A 219 6.62 1.76 -17.31
CA SER A 219 6.51 2.03 -18.76
C SER A 219 5.20 1.56 -19.37
N GLU A 220 4.64 0.45 -18.86
CA GLU A 220 3.38 -0.13 -19.31
C GLU A 220 2.17 0.42 -18.53
N ASN A 221 2.41 1.35 -17.60
CA ASN A 221 1.38 1.96 -16.74
C ASN A 221 0.55 0.89 -15.99
N GLU A 222 1.26 -0.07 -15.42
CA GLU A 222 0.69 -1.20 -14.70
C GLU A 222 -0.10 -0.80 -13.45
N GLY A 223 -1.03 -1.67 -13.06
CA GLY A 223 -1.88 -1.50 -11.89
C GLY A 223 -1.13 -1.59 -10.56
N GLU A 224 -1.74 -1.08 -9.48
CA GLU A 224 -1.18 -1.15 -8.12
C GLU A 224 -0.98 -2.61 -7.68
N SER A 225 -1.91 -3.49 -8.07
CA SER A 225 -1.82 -4.94 -7.88
C SER A 225 -0.59 -5.57 -8.53
N SER A 226 -0.26 -5.19 -9.77
CA SER A 226 0.95 -5.65 -10.47
C SER A 226 2.22 -5.19 -9.73
N TRP A 227 2.31 -3.90 -9.38
CA TRP A 227 3.40 -3.39 -8.54
C TRP A 227 3.54 -4.15 -7.21
N ASN A 228 2.41 -4.40 -6.55
CA ASN A 228 2.36 -5.11 -5.28
C ASN A 228 2.85 -6.54 -5.38
N MET A 229 2.45 -7.28 -6.41
CA MET A 229 2.82 -8.69 -6.58
C MET A 229 4.24 -8.88 -7.10
N GLU A 230 4.71 -7.97 -7.93
CA GLU A 230 5.90 -8.21 -8.74
C GLU A 230 7.13 -7.45 -8.23
N ILE A 231 6.94 -6.38 -7.47
CA ILE A 231 8.02 -5.55 -6.92
C ILE A 231 7.98 -5.53 -5.39
N HIS A 232 6.87 -5.08 -4.82
CA HIS A 232 6.79 -4.81 -3.39
C HIS A 232 6.82 -6.11 -2.57
N ALA A 233 5.99 -7.09 -2.93
CA ALA A 233 5.95 -8.36 -2.22
C ALA A 233 7.28 -9.15 -2.32
N PRO A 234 7.96 -9.26 -3.47
CA PRO A 234 9.29 -9.89 -3.55
C PRO A 234 10.33 -9.23 -2.64
N ILE A 235 10.43 -7.90 -2.63
CA ILE A 235 11.33 -7.14 -1.74
C ILE A 235 10.99 -7.43 -0.27
N LEU A 236 9.71 -7.33 0.11
CA LEU A 236 9.28 -7.56 1.49
C LEU A 236 9.49 -9.02 1.92
N LYS A 237 9.19 -10.00 1.07
CA LYS A 237 9.43 -11.43 1.36
C LYS A 237 10.90 -11.76 1.45
N TRP A 238 11.76 -11.06 0.70
CA TRP A 238 13.19 -11.19 0.83
C TRP A 238 13.64 -10.70 2.22
N VAL A 239 13.19 -9.53 2.69
CA VAL A 239 13.59 -9.01 4.02
C VAL A 239 12.95 -9.77 5.19
N PHE A 240 11.68 -10.14 5.03
CA PHE A 240 10.83 -10.82 6.02
C PHE A 240 10.45 -12.23 5.53
N PRO A 241 11.42 -13.14 5.38
CA PRO A 241 11.15 -14.47 4.85
C PRO A 241 10.25 -15.24 5.80
N PHE A 242 9.29 -15.96 5.23
CA PHE A 242 8.43 -16.82 6.03
C PHE A 242 9.22 -17.98 6.62
N ARG A 243 9.30 -18.01 7.95
CA ARG A 243 9.66 -19.19 8.75
C ARG A 243 8.80 -19.15 9.99
N GLN A 244 8.30 -20.31 10.42
CA GLN A 244 7.48 -20.39 11.62
C GLN A 244 8.20 -19.83 12.86
N SER A 245 9.53 -20.00 12.91
CA SER A 245 10.37 -19.48 13.99
C SER A 245 10.68 -17.99 13.91
N ASN A 246 10.40 -17.32 12.78
CA ASN A 246 10.66 -15.88 12.64
C ASN A 246 9.54 -15.08 13.28
N LEU A 247 9.92 -14.16 14.17
CA LEU A 247 9.01 -13.18 14.77
C LEU A 247 8.40 -12.26 13.71
N CYS A 248 9.21 -11.64 12.86
CA CYS A 248 8.73 -10.69 11.87
C CYS A 248 8.26 -11.40 10.60
N GLN A 249 7.00 -11.16 10.18
CA GLN A 249 6.47 -11.68 8.92
C GLN A 249 5.72 -10.60 8.14
N VAL A 250 5.76 -10.68 6.81
CA VAL A 250 4.93 -9.83 5.94
C VAL A 250 3.57 -10.48 5.69
N ARG A 251 2.52 -9.67 5.70
CA ARG A 251 1.17 -10.02 5.24
C ARG A 251 0.71 -9.04 4.18
N TYR A 252 0.20 -9.57 3.08
CA TYR A 252 -0.55 -8.82 2.08
C TYR A 252 -2.03 -8.84 2.50
N CYS A 253 -2.61 -7.66 2.74
CA CYS A 253 -3.90 -7.49 3.40
C CYS A 253 -4.74 -6.33 2.81
N PRO A 254 -4.92 -6.24 1.48
CA PRO A 254 -5.56 -5.11 0.79
C PRO A 254 -7.07 -4.99 1.06
N SER A 255 -7.61 -5.76 1.99
CA SER A 255 -9.03 -5.75 2.37
C SER A 255 -9.22 -5.79 3.89
N ALA A 256 -8.15 -5.58 4.67
CA ALA A 256 -8.23 -5.51 6.11
C ALA A 256 -8.94 -4.21 6.52
N THR A 257 -10.14 -4.31 7.07
CA THR A 257 -10.91 -3.17 7.53
C THR A 257 -10.72 -2.90 9.01
N ILE A 258 -10.95 -1.66 9.42
CA ILE A 258 -10.89 -1.23 10.82
C ILE A 258 -12.15 -1.70 11.55
N VAL A 259 -11.96 -2.34 12.70
CA VAL A 259 -13.03 -2.69 13.64
C VAL A 259 -13.77 -1.43 14.10
N PRO A 260 -15.12 -1.38 14.05
CA PRO A 260 -15.90 -0.16 14.26
C PRO A 260 -15.58 0.62 15.55
N GLU A 261 -15.31 -0.07 16.65
CA GLU A 261 -15.01 0.49 17.97
C GLU A 261 -13.70 1.29 17.98
N PHE A 262 -12.72 0.83 17.20
CA PHE A 262 -11.43 1.50 17.09
C PHE A 262 -11.40 2.57 16.02
N LYS A 263 -12.39 2.60 15.13
CA LYS A 263 -12.48 3.55 14.04
C LYS A 263 -12.58 5.01 14.55
N PRO A 264 -11.82 5.96 13.98
CA PRO A 264 -12.03 7.37 14.23
C PRO A 264 -13.47 7.78 13.88
N LYS A 265 -14.09 8.59 14.75
CA LYS A 265 -15.50 8.99 14.60
C LYS A 265 -15.70 9.71 13.27
N ASN A 266 -16.71 9.32 12.50
CA ASN A 266 -17.05 9.91 11.20
C ASN A 266 -15.93 9.85 10.14
N ALA A 267 -14.89 9.04 10.35
CA ALA A 267 -13.90 8.79 9.30
C ALA A 267 -14.45 7.74 8.30
N PRO A 268 -14.01 7.79 7.03
CA PRO A 268 -14.22 6.67 6.11
C PRO A 268 -13.52 5.41 6.64
N SER A 269 -13.98 4.23 6.21
CA SER A 269 -13.17 3.02 6.40
C SER A 269 -11.91 3.16 5.57
N GLN A 270 -10.74 2.92 6.16
CA GLN A 270 -9.46 2.92 5.46
C GLN A 270 -8.77 1.59 5.73
N MET A 271 -7.92 1.19 4.80
CA MET A 271 -7.15 -0.04 4.81
C MET A 271 -5.73 0.27 4.36
N VAL A 272 -4.84 -0.72 4.51
CA VAL A 272 -3.47 -0.70 4.01
C VAL A 272 -3.17 -1.98 3.24
N ASP A 273 -2.24 -1.94 2.30
CA ASP A 273 -1.94 -3.07 1.42
C ASP A 273 -1.11 -4.16 2.08
N PHE A 274 -0.13 -3.78 2.90
CA PHE A 274 0.69 -4.74 3.64
C PHE A 274 0.86 -4.37 5.10
N CYS A 275 1.10 -5.39 5.92
CA CYS A 275 1.55 -5.23 7.30
C CYS A 275 2.81 -6.07 7.53
N ILE A 276 3.74 -5.54 8.33
CA ILE A 276 4.76 -6.35 9.00
C ILE A 276 4.25 -6.63 10.41
N ILE A 277 4.08 -7.91 10.71
CA ILE A 277 3.57 -8.39 11.99
C ILE A 277 4.69 -8.97 12.85
N ALA A 278 4.52 -8.87 14.16
CA ALA A 278 5.26 -9.64 15.15
C ALA A 278 4.41 -10.86 15.53
N ARG A 279 4.85 -12.06 15.15
CA ARG A 279 4.17 -13.32 15.45
C ARG A 279 4.88 -14.05 16.59
N PRO A 280 4.31 -14.10 17.80
CA PRO A 280 4.85 -14.97 18.83
C PRO A 280 4.77 -16.44 18.40
N GLN A 281 5.68 -17.27 18.91
CA GLN A 281 5.60 -18.70 18.69
C GLN A 281 4.37 -19.27 19.40
N GLU A 282 3.77 -20.30 18.80
CA GLU A 282 2.67 -21.02 19.44
C GLU A 282 3.15 -21.68 20.73
N GLU A 283 2.25 -21.90 21.69
CA GLU A 283 2.57 -22.51 22.98
C GLU A 283 3.61 -21.72 23.80
N THR A 284 3.57 -20.39 23.72
CA THR A 284 4.39 -19.47 24.54
C THR A 284 3.53 -18.59 25.44
N PRO A 285 4.06 -18.07 26.56
CA PRO A 285 3.35 -17.12 27.41
C PRO A 285 2.84 -15.90 26.64
N GLU A 286 3.59 -15.44 25.63
CA GLU A 286 3.16 -14.36 24.75
C GLU A 286 1.90 -14.71 23.93
N ALA A 287 1.82 -15.94 23.41
CA ALA A 287 0.65 -16.39 22.66
C ALA A 287 -0.58 -16.52 23.58
N ASP A 288 -0.42 -17.10 24.77
CA ASP A 288 -1.50 -17.25 25.76
C ASP A 288 -2.03 -15.88 26.21
N ALA A 289 -1.12 -14.93 26.50
CA ALA A 289 -1.49 -13.58 26.89
C ALA A 289 -2.29 -12.85 25.78
N ILE A 290 -1.90 -13.03 24.52
CA ILE A 290 -2.66 -12.48 23.39
C ILE A 290 -4.06 -13.08 23.34
N GLU A 291 -4.21 -14.40 23.48
CA GLU A 291 -5.52 -15.06 23.46
C GLU A 291 -6.43 -14.58 24.60
N GLU A 292 -5.88 -14.44 25.81
CA GLU A 292 -6.60 -13.91 26.97
C GLU A 292 -7.06 -12.46 26.73
N ILE A 293 -6.16 -11.60 26.25
CA ILE A 293 -6.48 -10.20 25.95
C ILE A 293 -7.56 -10.11 24.85
N CYS A 294 -7.42 -10.89 23.78
CA CYS A 294 -8.39 -10.94 22.69
C CYS A 294 -9.79 -11.34 23.18
N ALA A 295 -9.90 -12.24 24.17
CA ALA A 295 -11.20 -12.72 24.66
C ALA A 295 -12.12 -11.60 25.16
N PHE A 296 -11.56 -10.46 25.57
CA PHE A 296 -12.31 -9.33 26.13
C PHE A 296 -12.26 -8.05 25.28
N ARG A 297 -11.69 -8.11 24.08
CA ARG A 297 -11.58 -6.97 23.15
C ARG A 297 -12.66 -6.99 22.08
N PRO A 298 -13.05 -5.81 21.55
CA PRO A 298 -13.88 -5.72 20.34
C PRO A 298 -13.38 -6.64 19.23
N ASP A 299 -14.31 -7.38 18.61
CA ASP A 299 -14.06 -8.37 17.55
C ASP A 299 -12.95 -9.39 17.83
N LYS A 300 -12.63 -9.62 19.11
CA LYS A 300 -11.63 -10.59 19.57
C LYS A 300 -10.25 -10.41 18.92
N THR A 301 -9.84 -9.17 18.69
CA THR A 301 -8.57 -8.84 18.04
C THR A 301 -7.59 -8.13 18.97
N ILE A 302 -6.31 -8.48 18.85
CA ILE A 302 -5.20 -7.79 19.50
C ILE A 302 -4.89 -6.44 18.81
N ASN A 303 -5.25 -6.33 17.53
CA ASN A 303 -5.05 -5.14 16.71
C ASN A 303 -6.35 -4.32 16.62
N HIS A 304 -6.41 -3.42 15.64
CA HIS A 304 -7.59 -2.62 15.31
C HIS A 304 -8.37 -3.17 14.11
N THR A 305 -8.03 -4.40 13.68
CA THR A 305 -8.62 -5.15 12.58
C THR A 305 -8.70 -6.61 13.00
N ASP A 306 -9.77 -7.32 12.65
CA ASP A 306 -9.98 -8.75 12.91
C ASP A 306 -9.59 -9.63 11.71
N TRP A 307 -8.94 -9.04 10.70
CA TRP A 307 -8.67 -9.70 9.44
C TRP A 307 -7.65 -10.85 9.57
N GLY A 308 -8.14 -12.08 9.46
CA GLY A 308 -7.31 -13.28 9.39
C GLY A 308 -6.34 -13.39 10.57
N ASN A 309 -5.04 -13.57 10.28
CA ASN A 309 -4.04 -13.67 11.34
C ASN A 309 -3.69 -12.33 11.99
N LEU A 310 -4.07 -11.19 11.39
CA LEU A 310 -3.94 -9.88 12.05
C LEU A 310 -4.83 -9.77 13.29
N ALA A 311 -5.81 -10.66 13.48
CA ALA A 311 -6.56 -10.71 14.73
C ALA A 311 -5.68 -11.06 15.95
N LYS A 312 -4.58 -11.80 15.75
CA LYS A 312 -3.73 -12.32 16.84
C LYS A 312 -2.24 -12.05 16.70
N ASP A 313 -1.77 -11.59 15.54
CA ASP A 313 -0.36 -11.23 15.34
C ASP A 313 -0.22 -9.70 15.33
N PRO A 314 0.37 -9.05 16.37
CA PRO A 314 0.50 -7.59 16.45
C PRO A 314 1.12 -6.93 15.21
N ILE A 315 0.49 -5.87 14.72
CA ILE A 315 0.99 -5.08 13.58
C ILE A 315 2.08 -4.13 14.07
N ALA A 316 3.32 -4.34 13.58
CA ALA A 316 4.47 -3.50 13.93
C ALA A 316 4.71 -2.37 12.92
N ILE A 317 4.50 -2.63 11.63
CA ILE A 317 4.62 -1.63 10.55
C ILE A 317 3.45 -1.79 9.58
N SER A 318 2.80 -0.69 9.22
CA SER A 318 1.76 -0.66 8.17
C SER A 318 2.34 -0.10 6.86
N ILE A 319 1.96 -0.65 5.72
CA ILE A 319 2.47 -0.23 4.41
C ILE A 319 1.30 0.06 3.46
N GLU A 320 1.24 1.29 3.01
CA GLU A 320 0.30 1.74 1.97
C GLU A 320 1.05 1.89 0.65
N THR A 321 0.48 1.36 -0.42
CA THR A 321 1.04 1.49 -1.77
C THR A 321 0.14 2.35 -2.62
N LYS A 322 0.73 3.06 -3.57
CA LYS A 322 0.03 3.90 -4.54
C LYS A 322 0.71 3.79 -5.89
N LYS A 323 -0.06 3.94 -6.96
CA LYS A 323 0.52 4.02 -8.30
C LYS A 323 1.40 5.26 -8.43
N HIS A 324 2.33 5.21 -9.38
CA HIS A 324 3.12 6.38 -9.72
C HIS A 324 2.21 7.57 -10.09
N GLY A 325 2.54 8.77 -9.59
CA GLY A 325 1.76 9.98 -9.86
C GLY A 325 0.44 10.13 -9.09
N GLU A 326 0.01 9.13 -8.30
CA GLU A 326 -1.18 9.26 -7.45
C GLU A 326 -1.00 10.24 -6.28
N ASN A 327 -2.12 10.65 -5.68
CA ASN A 327 -2.12 11.73 -4.70
C ASN A 327 -1.53 11.29 -3.36
N TRP A 328 -0.29 11.72 -3.09
CA TRP A 328 0.41 11.59 -1.79
C TRP A 328 -0.46 11.95 -0.58
N THR A 329 -1.30 12.99 -0.70
CA THR A 329 -2.23 13.42 0.36
C THR A 329 -3.23 12.32 0.72
N LYS A 330 -3.66 11.52 -0.26
CA LYS A 330 -4.56 10.38 -0.04
C LYS A 330 -3.87 9.29 0.77
N ALA A 331 -2.64 8.92 0.41
CA ALA A 331 -1.86 7.92 1.14
C ALA A 331 -1.59 8.34 2.59
N ILE A 332 -1.18 9.60 2.80
CA ILE A 332 -1.03 10.18 4.15
C ILE A 332 -2.34 10.12 4.93
N HIS A 333 -3.47 10.38 4.25
CA HIS A 333 -4.77 10.29 4.90
C HIS A 333 -5.17 8.87 5.29
N GLN A 334 -4.94 7.89 4.41
CA GLN A 334 -5.19 6.47 4.69
C GLN A 334 -4.35 6.01 5.87
N MET A 335 -3.04 6.23 5.83
CA MET A 335 -2.12 5.89 6.91
C MET A 335 -2.47 6.60 8.23
N GLY A 336 -2.87 7.87 8.17
CA GLY A 336 -3.25 8.66 9.35
C GLY A 336 -4.49 8.12 10.05
N ILE A 337 -5.53 7.71 9.30
CA ILE A 337 -6.73 7.08 9.86
C ILE A 337 -6.42 5.69 10.41
N TRP A 338 -5.64 4.90 9.68
CA TRP A 338 -5.20 3.56 10.09
C TRP A 338 -4.42 3.60 11.42
N HIS A 339 -3.36 4.41 11.52
CA HIS A 339 -2.61 4.58 12.77
C HIS A 339 -3.43 5.20 13.90
N ALA A 340 -4.39 6.11 13.60
CA ALA A 340 -5.28 6.63 14.63
C ALA A 340 -6.17 5.52 15.23
N ALA A 341 -6.65 4.60 14.40
CA ALA A 341 -7.37 3.41 14.88
C ALA A 341 -6.46 2.47 15.68
N GLN A 342 -5.22 2.25 15.20
CA GLN A 342 -4.24 1.43 15.91
C GLN A 342 -3.94 1.99 17.31
N TRP A 343 -3.70 3.29 17.45
CA TRP A 343 -3.51 3.91 18.77
C TRP A 343 -4.72 3.74 19.69
N ARG A 344 -5.94 3.86 19.15
CA ARG A 344 -7.17 3.64 19.94
C ARG A 344 -7.29 2.20 20.42
N SER A 345 -6.87 1.25 19.59
CA SER A 345 -6.81 -0.16 19.94
C SER A 345 -5.73 -0.47 20.97
N LEU A 346 -4.54 0.14 20.86
CA LEU A 346 -3.46 -0.03 21.85
C LEU A 346 -3.81 0.58 23.21
N CYS A 347 -4.48 1.73 23.21
CA CYS A 347 -4.95 2.38 24.44
C CYS A 347 -6.26 1.78 24.98
N PHE A 348 -6.87 0.79 24.31
CA PHE A 348 -8.16 0.26 24.72
C PHE A 348 -8.08 -0.50 26.04
N ASN A 349 -8.97 -0.16 26.97
CA ASN A 349 -9.18 -0.86 28.22
C ASN A 349 -10.68 -1.08 28.45
N ILE A 350 -11.03 -2.25 28.97
CA ILE A 350 -12.41 -2.66 29.28
C ILE A 350 -13.03 -1.78 30.37
N ASP A 351 -12.21 -1.36 31.35
CA ASP A 351 -12.65 -0.53 32.48
C ASP A 351 -12.90 0.94 32.11
N GLY A 352 -12.71 1.30 30.83
CA GLY A 352 -12.94 2.65 30.32
C GLY A 352 -11.81 3.65 30.62
N ASN A 353 -10.77 3.24 31.34
CA ASN A 353 -9.55 4.03 31.54
C ASN A 353 -8.49 3.62 30.51
N ASP A 354 -8.16 4.50 29.55
CA ASP A 354 -7.16 4.24 28.53
C ASP A 354 -5.87 3.62 29.12
N VAL A 355 -5.34 2.56 28.49
CA VAL A 355 -4.05 1.98 28.85
C VAL A 355 -2.96 3.06 28.69
N SER A 356 -2.18 3.29 29.74
CA SER A 356 -1.04 4.20 29.69
C SER A 356 0.16 3.49 29.07
N LEU A 357 0.40 3.74 27.79
CA LEU A 357 1.58 3.23 27.08
C LEU A 357 2.83 3.99 27.55
N SER A 358 3.84 3.26 28.01
CA SER A 358 5.09 3.82 28.53
C SER A 358 6.29 3.50 27.65
N LYS A 359 6.26 2.37 26.96
CA LYS A 359 7.35 1.83 26.13
C LYS A 359 7.08 1.98 24.63
N ILE A 360 5.83 1.77 24.19
CA ILE A 360 5.41 2.03 22.81
C ILE A 360 5.28 3.54 22.60
N THR A 361 6.32 4.15 22.04
CA THR A 361 6.39 5.62 21.90
C THR A 361 5.97 6.13 20.51
N PHE A 362 6.00 5.28 19.48
CA PHE A 362 5.57 5.63 18.13
C PHE A 362 5.15 4.38 17.33
N LEU A 363 4.39 4.59 16.26
CA LEU A 363 4.01 3.58 15.26
C LEU A 363 4.59 3.95 13.89
N PRO A 364 5.48 3.14 13.30
CA PRO A 364 6.01 3.37 11.96
C PRO A 364 5.03 2.93 10.87
N GLY A 365 5.11 3.61 9.73
CA GLY A 365 4.46 3.22 8.50
C GLY A 365 5.37 3.44 7.30
N ILE A 366 5.03 2.83 6.18
CA ILE A 366 5.71 3.03 4.91
C ILE A 366 4.66 3.41 3.88
N ILE A 367 4.94 4.47 3.12
CA ILE A 367 4.16 4.83 1.94
C ILE A 367 5.04 4.57 0.72
N VAL A 368 4.56 3.71 -0.18
CA VAL A 368 5.22 3.39 -1.44
C VAL A 368 4.46 4.06 -2.57
N GLN A 369 5.16 4.80 -3.43
CA GLN A 369 4.57 5.43 -4.61
C GLN A 369 5.42 5.13 -5.85
N GLY A 370 4.93 4.19 -6.67
CA GLY A 370 5.74 3.59 -7.74
C GLY A 370 7.07 3.13 -7.16
N HIS A 371 8.18 3.71 -7.62
CA HIS A 371 9.50 3.34 -7.14
C HIS A 371 9.88 3.87 -5.76
N LYS A 372 9.22 4.90 -5.24
CA LYS A 372 9.70 5.64 -4.05
C LYS A 372 9.16 5.02 -2.77
N TRP A 373 10.05 4.72 -1.83
CA TRP A 373 9.69 4.18 -0.52
C TRP A 373 9.98 5.22 0.56
N MET A 374 8.93 5.58 1.29
CA MET A 374 8.98 6.66 2.27
C MET A 374 8.52 6.18 3.63
N PHE A 375 9.39 6.35 4.63
CA PHE A 375 9.04 6.15 6.03
C PHE A 375 8.19 7.30 6.55
N VAL A 376 7.18 6.94 7.33
CA VAL A 376 6.34 7.83 8.13
C VAL A 376 6.23 7.27 9.55
N ALA A 377 5.90 8.11 10.52
CA ALA A 377 5.70 7.65 11.89
C ALA A 377 4.59 8.44 12.56
N THR A 378 3.80 7.78 13.40
CA THR A 378 2.77 8.42 14.21
C THR A 378 3.12 8.31 15.68
N ILE A 379 3.03 9.41 16.43
CA ILE A 379 3.07 9.40 17.90
C ILE A 379 1.67 9.65 18.47
N TYR A 380 1.42 9.26 19.71
CA TYR A 380 0.19 9.60 20.43
C TYR A 380 0.47 10.70 21.46
N ARG A 381 -0.14 11.87 21.28
CA ARG A 381 0.08 13.02 22.17
C ARG A 381 -1.21 13.82 22.36
N LEU A 382 -1.53 14.09 23.63
CA LEU A 382 -2.75 14.80 24.03
C LEU A 382 -4.01 14.11 23.48
N GLY A 383 -4.10 12.78 23.65
CA GLY A 383 -5.23 11.97 23.22
C GLY A 383 -5.46 11.91 21.70
N ARG A 384 -4.41 12.13 20.89
CA ARG A 384 -4.54 12.13 19.43
C ARG A 384 -3.25 11.72 18.72
N ALA A 385 -3.42 11.01 17.61
CA ALA A 385 -2.36 10.70 16.67
C ALA A 385 -1.76 11.95 16.02
N LYS A 386 -0.42 12.02 15.94
CA LYS A 386 0.35 13.00 15.17
C LYS A 386 1.23 12.23 14.18
N LEU A 387 0.91 12.31 12.89
CA LEU A 387 1.65 11.66 11.83
C LEU A 387 2.74 12.60 11.31
N PHE A 388 3.98 12.14 11.35
CA PHE A 388 5.15 12.75 10.73
C PHE A 388 5.50 12.00 9.45
N SER A 389 5.74 12.73 8.36
CA SER A 389 6.06 12.11 7.08
C SER A 389 7.37 12.62 6.48
N GLU A 390 7.82 11.83 5.49
CA GLU A 390 8.88 12.13 4.51
C GLU A 390 10.31 11.86 4.98
N VAL A 391 10.64 10.58 5.19
CA VAL A 391 12.04 10.10 5.19
C VAL A 391 12.18 9.06 4.09
N ALA A 392 12.97 9.33 3.05
CA ALA A 392 13.23 8.35 2.01
C ALA A 392 14.05 7.19 2.58
N ILE A 393 13.67 5.96 2.25
CA ILE A 393 14.34 4.74 2.74
C ILE A 393 14.96 3.90 1.61
N GLY A 394 14.87 4.37 0.38
CA GLY A 394 15.34 3.71 -0.83
C GLY A 394 14.31 3.81 -1.96
N ASP A 395 14.65 3.20 -3.08
CA ASP A 395 13.83 3.20 -4.28
C ASP A 395 14.07 1.93 -5.13
N THR A 396 13.25 1.76 -6.16
CA THR A 396 13.44 0.73 -7.19
C THR A 396 13.77 1.32 -8.56
N GLU A 397 14.29 2.55 -8.62
CA GLU A 397 14.72 3.22 -9.87
C GLU A 397 16.19 2.91 -10.20
N SER A 398 16.95 2.43 -9.21
CA SER A 398 18.38 2.15 -9.37
C SER A 398 18.84 0.97 -8.51
N LYS A 399 19.92 0.28 -8.90
CA LYS A 399 20.51 -0.79 -8.09
C LYS A 399 20.91 -0.29 -6.69
N LEU A 400 21.55 0.88 -6.61
CA LEU A 400 21.89 1.51 -5.33
C LEU A 400 20.64 1.80 -4.49
N GLY A 401 19.55 2.29 -5.10
CA GLY A 401 18.26 2.51 -4.46
C GLY A 401 17.70 1.23 -3.84
N ILE A 402 17.80 0.11 -4.56
CA ILE A 402 17.36 -1.21 -4.09
C ILE A 402 18.21 -1.66 -2.89
N PHE A 403 19.54 -1.51 -2.94
CA PHE A 403 20.40 -1.82 -1.80
C PHE A 403 20.05 -0.97 -0.56
N LYS A 404 19.83 0.34 -0.74
CA LYS A 404 19.37 1.23 0.34
C LYS A 404 18.06 0.75 0.94
N LEU A 405 17.10 0.39 0.09
CA LEU A 405 15.80 -0.12 0.50
C LEU A 405 15.90 -1.40 1.33
N LEU A 406 16.67 -2.37 0.85
CA LEU A 406 16.85 -3.66 1.53
C LEU A 406 17.54 -3.50 2.88
N VAL A 407 18.52 -2.61 3.00
CA VAL A 407 19.19 -2.33 4.28
C VAL A 407 18.26 -1.56 5.23
N SER A 408 17.51 -0.58 4.73
CA SER A 408 16.52 0.17 5.53
C SER A 408 15.43 -0.74 6.10
N LEU A 409 14.87 -1.64 5.29
CA LEU A 409 13.86 -2.59 5.74
C LEU A 409 14.43 -3.60 6.74
N GLN A 410 15.69 -4.02 6.59
CA GLN A 410 16.38 -4.84 7.60
C GLN A 410 16.63 -4.05 8.89
N CYS A 411 16.91 -2.75 8.81
CA CYS A 411 17.03 -1.88 9.99
C CYS A 411 15.69 -1.78 10.73
N LEU A 412 14.58 -1.65 10.00
CA LEU A 412 13.23 -1.69 10.55
C LEU A 412 12.90 -3.04 11.18
N ARG A 413 13.28 -4.16 10.53
CA ARG A 413 13.14 -5.50 11.12
C ARG A 413 13.85 -5.61 12.47
N LYS A 414 15.10 -5.16 12.56
CA LYS A 414 15.84 -5.14 13.83
C LYS A 414 15.14 -4.25 14.87
N TRP A 415 14.63 -3.09 14.48
CA TRP A 415 13.84 -2.26 15.39
C TRP A 415 12.59 -2.97 15.91
N ILE A 416 11.93 -3.80 15.09
CA ILE A 416 10.80 -4.62 15.56
C ILE A 416 11.27 -5.59 16.65
N GLU A 417 12.35 -6.32 16.38
CA GLU A 417 12.90 -7.36 17.26
C GLU A 417 13.47 -6.78 18.57
N ASP A 418 14.18 -5.65 18.48
CA ASP A 418 14.98 -5.07 19.58
C ASP A 418 14.23 -4.02 20.41
N GLU A 419 13.27 -3.30 19.83
CA GLU A 419 12.59 -2.17 20.49
C GLU A 419 11.07 -2.35 20.55
N PHE A 420 10.40 -2.61 19.42
CA PHE A 420 8.93 -2.70 19.39
C PHE A 420 8.40 -3.91 20.16
N TRP A 421 8.90 -5.11 19.87
CA TRP A 421 8.36 -6.33 20.46
C TRP A 421 8.57 -6.37 21.98
N PRO A 422 9.76 -6.05 22.54
CA PRO A 422 9.92 -5.90 23.99
C PRO A 422 8.96 -4.86 24.58
N ALA A 423 8.81 -3.69 23.96
CA ALA A 423 7.86 -2.67 24.40
C ALA A 423 6.40 -3.16 24.38
N TYR A 424 6.03 -3.95 23.37
CA TYR A 424 4.70 -4.53 23.24
C TYR A 424 4.41 -5.56 24.34
N LYS A 425 5.38 -6.40 24.66
CA LYS A 425 5.27 -7.35 25.77
C LYS A 425 5.03 -6.65 27.11
N GLU A 426 5.74 -5.56 27.37
CA GLU A 426 5.59 -4.79 28.60
C GLU A 426 4.26 -4.02 28.66
N ASP A 427 3.97 -3.20 27.65
CA ASP A 427 2.82 -2.28 27.68
C ASP A 427 1.48 -2.99 27.44
N ILE A 428 1.45 -4.05 26.63
CA ILE A 428 0.20 -4.71 26.19
C ILE A 428 0.04 -6.09 26.83
N LEU A 429 1.08 -6.92 26.82
CA LEU A 429 0.96 -8.31 27.32
C LEU A 429 1.20 -8.44 28.83
N GLY A 430 1.67 -7.39 29.50
CA GLY A 430 2.02 -7.44 30.93
C GLY A 430 3.19 -8.36 31.26
N ILE A 431 4.00 -8.72 30.26
CA ILE A 431 5.16 -9.59 30.42
C ILE A 431 6.40 -8.69 30.58
N PRO A 432 7.06 -8.67 31.75
CA PRO A 432 8.24 -7.84 31.94
C PRO A 432 9.35 -8.27 30.99
N GLY A 433 10.09 -7.29 30.45
CA GLY A 433 11.32 -7.57 29.72
C GLY A 433 12.26 -8.35 30.64
N LEU A 434 12.85 -9.45 30.14
CA LEU A 434 13.94 -10.12 30.83
C LEU A 434 15.06 -9.09 31.01
N GLU A 435 15.19 -8.51 32.21
CA GLU A 435 16.40 -7.81 32.59
C GLU A 435 17.54 -8.81 32.39
N GLY A 436 18.48 -8.47 31.50
CA GLY A 436 19.63 -9.31 31.22
C GLY A 436 20.33 -9.62 32.53
N GLY A 437 20.14 -10.85 33.02
CA GLY A 437 20.91 -11.37 34.14
C GLY A 437 22.37 -11.34 33.72
N ASP A 438 23.17 -10.54 34.42
CA ASP A 438 24.62 -10.64 34.42
C ASP A 438 24.99 -12.11 34.67
N VAL A 439 25.59 -12.75 33.67
CA VAL A 439 26.38 -13.97 33.80
C VAL A 439 27.67 -13.80 33.03
#